data_AF-A0AAV2NDT3-F1
#
_entry.id   AF-A0AAV2NDT3-F1
#
_cell.length_a   1.000
_cell.length_b   1.000
_cell.length_c   1.000
_cell.angle_alpha   90.00
_cell.angle_beta   90.00
_cell.angle_gamma   90.00
#
_symmetry.space_group_name_H-M   'P 1'
#
loop_
_entity.id
_entity.type
_entity.pdbx_description
1 polymer ?
#
loop_
_entity_poly.entity_id
_entity_poly.type
_entity_poly.pdbx_seq_one_letter_code
_entity_poly.pdbx_strand_id
1 'polypeptide(L)'
;MRNRSVSIIFGSLVLWAVATYFLFLDQQSVGKDQDKDKLSNQISRLEKQVKQQIIINQELLEGINESKRRKKEHEKSNAVPLPIDEIKTDKYKKHEVDKFESILLQKIENEIDQRKSKNAQKPTHDTILSTEAIHESTTLRQKLPDGSPIIAILVVSCNRITVDRCLDQLIKLRPSKEQFPIVVSQDCDHRQTADVIARYGNQLLHIKQPDQSDIEIPPKEKKFRGYFKIARHYKWALNQVFVKLGYSTAIIVEDDLDIAPDFYEYFLGTYPLLVNDSSLWCVSAWNDNGKAGLVDEHAPYLLYRTDFFPGLGWMLTRDLWLELASKWPKSYWDDWIRQPEQRKNRACIRPEISRTRTFGKLGVSNGLFFEKHLKYIKLNEQFVPFTKMNLSYLLKDNYDIAFVNQVYQSTVVSYSELKSGNIVAPGSVRIPYYTRQSFKNTTKLLGLMDDFRSGVPRSGYRGVVTFFYNGRRVHLAPSANWSGYDITWS
;
A
#
# COMPACT_ATOMS: atom_id res chain seq x y z
N MET A 1 39.24 -28.16 61.74
CA MET A 1 38.89 -28.83 60.46
C MET A 1 37.96 -28.01 59.54
N ARG A 2 37.17 -27.04 60.03
CA ARG A 2 36.15 -26.34 59.23
C ARG A 2 36.66 -25.30 58.21
N ASN A 3 37.82 -24.67 58.43
CA ASN A 3 38.34 -23.64 57.53
C ASN A 3 39.07 -24.18 56.28
N ARG A 4 39.64 -25.39 56.33
CA ARG A 4 40.31 -25.99 55.17
C ARG A 4 39.31 -26.41 54.08
N SER A 5 38.14 -26.91 54.47
CA SER A 5 37.08 -27.30 53.52
C SER A 5 36.47 -26.11 52.79
N VAL A 6 36.32 -24.95 53.45
CA VAL A 6 35.78 -23.73 52.82
C VAL A 6 36.76 -23.16 51.79
N SER A 7 38.06 -23.17 52.07
CA SER A 7 39.09 -22.73 51.10
C SER A 7 39.18 -23.65 49.88
N ILE A 8 38.98 -24.96 50.04
CA ILE A 8 38.97 -25.92 48.92
C ILE A 8 37.71 -25.74 48.05
N ILE A 9 36.54 -25.54 48.67
CA ILE A 9 35.28 -25.29 47.93
C ILE A 9 35.37 -23.95 47.18
N PHE A 10 35.90 -22.91 47.81
CA PHE A 10 36.10 -21.61 47.17
C PHE A 10 37.12 -21.70 46.02
N GLY A 11 38.23 -22.42 46.22
CA GLY A 11 39.21 -22.68 45.16
C GLY A 11 38.59 -23.43 43.97
N SER A 12 37.74 -24.43 44.22
CA SER A 12 37.05 -25.18 43.18
C SER A 12 36.03 -24.34 42.41
N LEU A 13 35.28 -23.46 43.09
CA LEU A 13 34.34 -22.53 42.45
C LEU A 13 35.04 -21.49 41.58
N VAL A 14 36.19 -20.97 42.02
CA VAL A 14 37.00 -20.04 41.23
C VAL A 14 37.59 -20.75 40.00
N LEU A 15 38.09 -21.97 40.16
CA LEU A 15 38.62 -22.76 39.04
C LEU A 15 37.52 -23.08 38.02
N TRP A 16 36.31 -23.41 38.48
CA TRP A 16 35.16 -23.67 37.63
C TRP A 16 34.70 -22.41 36.89
N ALA A 17 34.64 -21.26 37.58
CA ALA A 17 34.31 -19.97 36.97
C ALA A 17 35.31 -19.58 35.87
N VAL A 18 36.62 -19.75 36.12
CA VAL A 18 37.68 -19.50 35.15
C VAL A 18 37.57 -20.45 33.96
N ALA A 19 37.37 -21.75 34.19
CA ALA A 19 37.18 -22.72 33.11
C ALA A 19 35.94 -22.40 32.25
N THR A 20 34.80 -22.04 32.87
CA THR A 20 33.60 -21.63 32.13
C THR A 20 33.79 -20.32 31.39
N TYR A 21 34.55 -19.37 31.93
CA TYR A 21 34.86 -18.10 31.27
C TYR A 21 35.70 -18.31 30.00
N PHE A 22 36.72 -19.17 30.06
CA PHE A 22 37.52 -19.52 28.89
C PHE A 22 36.74 -20.36 27.87
N LEU A 23 35.88 -21.29 28.31
CA LEU A 23 34.99 -22.03 27.40
C LEU A 23 33.99 -21.12 26.68
N PHE A 24 33.44 -20.11 27.35
CA PHE A 24 32.52 -19.13 26.73
C PHE A 24 33.23 -18.15 25.79
N LEU A 25 34.49 -17.79 26.08
CA LEU A 25 35.31 -16.97 25.19
C LEU A 25 35.66 -17.73 23.89
N ASP A 26 35.95 -19.02 23.98
CA ASP A 26 36.26 -19.87 22.82
C ASP A 26 35.00 -20.17 21.98
N GLN A 27 33.82 -20.29 22.59
CA GLN A 27 32.55 -20.44 21.87
C GLN A 27 32.09 -19.17 21.15
N GLN A 28 32.41 -17.97 21.67
CA GLN A 28 32.05 -16.71 21.03
C GLN A 28 32.96 -16.32 19.86
N SER A 29 34.21 -16.79 19.82
CA SER A 29 35.15 -16.50 18.71
C SER A 29 34.80 -17.31 17.46
N VAL A 30 34.54 -18.62 17.61
CA VAL A 30 34.23 -19.53 16.48
C VAL A 30 32.95 -19.14 15.74
N GLY A 31 31.91 -18.71 16.46
CA GLY A 31 30.65 -18.25 15.84
C GLY A 31 30.78 -16.90 15.12
N LYS A 32 31.59 -15.97 15.65
CA LYS A 32 31.84 -14.66 15.02
C LYS A 32 32.71 -14.78 13.77
N ASP A 33 33.67 -15.69 13.76
CA ASP A 33 34.54 -15.90 12.60
C ASP A 33 33.82 -16.66 11.49
N GLN A 34 32.95 -17.63 11.80
CA GLN A 34 32.06 -18.26 10.82
C GLN A 34 31.08 -17.26 10.18
N ASP A 35 30.49 -16.35 10.95
CA ASP A 35 29.59 -15.32 10.41
C ASP A 35 30.35 -14.26 9.59
N LYS A 36 31.58 -13.91 9.97
CA LYS A 36 32.44 -13.02 9.18
C LYS A 36 32.87 -13.66 7.86
N ASP A 37 33.25 -14.93 7.87
CA ASP A 37 33.64 -15.65 6.65
C ASP A 37 32.44 -15.83 5.71
N LYS A 38 31.26 -16.08 6.26
CA LYS A 38 30.01 -16.15 5.49
C LYS A 38 29.66 -14.80 4.88
N LEU A 39 29.81 -13.71 5.64
CA LEU A 39 29.57 -12.34 5.15
C LEU A 39 30.61 -11.92 4.10
N SER A 40 31.89 -12.24 4.31
CA SER A 40 32.97 -11.99 3.36
C SER A 40 32.75 -12.73 2.04
N ASN A 41 32.34 -14.00 2.11
CA ASN A 41 31.98 -14.79 0.93
C ASN A 41 30.74 -14.23 0.19
N GLN A 42 29.75 -13.70 0.92
CA GLN A 42 28.60 -13.03 0.31
C GLN A 42 29.00 -11.72 -0.39
N ILE A 43 29.86 -10.91 0.25
CA ILE A 43 30.38 -9.67 -0.33
C ILE A 43 31.20 -9.96 -1.58
N SER A 44 32.08 -10.97 -1.55
CA SER A 44 32.88 -11.37 -2.72
C SER A 44 32.01 -11.86 -3.89
N ARG A 45 30.93 -12.61 -3.61
CA ARG A 45 29.95 -13.02 -4.63
C ARG A 45 29.21 -11.82 -5.22
N LEU A 46 28.79 -10.87 -4.39
CA LEU A 46 28.13 -9.64 -4.82
C LEU A 46 29.05 -8.78 -5.68
N GLU A 47 30.31 -8.60 -5.29
CA GLU A 47 31.31 -7.87 -6.08
C GLU A 47 31.52 -8.52 -7.45
N LYS A 48 31.56 -9.86 -7.51
CA LYS A 48 31.70 -10.58 -8.79
C LYS A 48 30.47 -10.38 -9.69
N GLN A 49 29.27 -10.42 -9.11
CA GLN A 49 28.02 -10.16 -9.84
C GLN A 49 27.95 -8.71 -10.37
N VAL A 50 28.35 -7.72 -9.55
CA VAL A 50 28.39 -6.32 -9.96
C VAL A 50 29.40 -6.10 -11.09
N LYS A 51 30.60 -6.68 -10.99
CA LYS A 51 31.61 -6.60 -12.07
C LYS A 51 31.09 -7.24 -13.36
N GLN A 52 30.43 -8.39 -13.27
CA GLN A 52 29.84 -9.05 -14.44
C GLN A 52 28.73 -8.19 -15.07
N GLN A 53 27.89 -7.55 -14.25
CA GLN A 53 26.85 -6.65 -14.74
C GLN A 53 27.42 -5.39 -15.42
N ILE A 54 28.54 -4.85 -14.90
CA ILE A 54 29.24 -3.71 -15.52
C ILE A 54 29.77 -4.10 -16.90
N ILE A 55 30.36 -5.29 -17.05
CA ILE A 55 30.86 -5.79 -18.35
C ILE A 55 29.70 -5.93 -19.34
N ILE A 56 28.60 -6.58 -18.94
CA ILE A 56 27.40 -6.72 -19.80
C ILE A 56 26.86 -5.35 -20.23
N ASN A 57 26.82 -4.38 -19.30
CA ASN A 57 26.35 -3.04 -19.61
C ASN A 57 27.31 -2.29 -20.57
N GLN A 58 28.63 -2.53 -20.48
CA GLN A 58 29.60 -1.97 -21.41
C GLN A 58 29.45 -2.57 -22.82
N GLU A 59 29.30 -3.89 -22.94
CA GLU A 59 29.03 -4.56 -24.22
C GLU A 59 27.74 -4.05 -24.87
N LEU A 60 26.68 -3.83 -24.07
CA LEU A 60 25.43 -3.26 -24.57
C LEU A 60 25.62 -1.83 -25.10
N LEU A 61 26.40 -1.00 -24.39
CA LEU A 61 26.70 0.37 -24.82
C LEU A 61 27.53 0.39 -26.11
N GLU A 62 28.46 -0.54 -26.27
CA GLU A 62 29.21 -0.70 -27.53
C GLU A 62 28.29 -1.09 -28.69
N GLY A 63 27.39 -2.07 -28.50
CA GLY A 63 26.40 -2.44 -29.52
C GLY A 63 25.45 -1.30 -29.90
N ILE A 64 25.07 -0.45 -28.94
CA ILE A 64 24.28 0.77 -29.21
C ILE A 64 25.10 1.79 -30.03
N ASN A 65 26.39 1.95 -29.74
CA ASN A 65 27.25 2.86 -30.50
C ASN A 65 27.54 2.35 -31.91
N GLU A 66 27.69 1.03 -32.08
CA GLU A 66 27.91 0.41 -33.39
C GLU A 66 26.66 0.50 -34.26
N SER A 67 25.46 0.25 -33.71
CA SER A 67 24.19 0.44 -34.41
C SER A 67 23.96 1.91 -34.83
N LYS A 68 24.37 2.88 -33.99
CA LYS A 68 24.38 4.30 -34.38
C LYS A 68 25.37 4.61 -35.51
N ARG A 69 26.55 3.98 -35.52
CA ARG A 69 27.53 4.12 -36.61
C ARG A 69 27.00 3.54 -37.91
N ARG A 70 26.45 2.33 -37.90
CA ARG A 70 25.81 1.70 -39.07
C ARG A 70 24.68 2.56 -39.63
N LYS A 71 23.90 3.22 -38.77
CA LYS A 71 22.85 4.15 -39.20
C LYS A 71 23.41 5.39 -39.92
N LYS A 72 24.51 5.97 -39.40
CA LYS A 72 25.23 7.08 -40.07
C LYS A 72 25.91 6.67 -41.37
N GLU A 73 26.41 5.43 -41.47
CA GLU A 73 27.00 4.91 -42.70
C GLU A 73 25.94 4.63 -43.77
N HIS A 74 24.77 4.13 -43.36
CA HIS A 74 23.62 3.96 -44.26
C HIS A 74 23.14 5.29 -44.84
N GLU A 75 23.12 6.36 -44.02
CA GLU A 75 22.83 7.73 -44.46
C GLU A 75 23.91 8.29 -45.43
N LYS A 76 25.17 7.89 -45.30
CA LYS A 76 26.26 8.30 -46.22
C LYS A 76 26.28 7.51 -47.53
N SER A 77 25.89 6.25 -47.53
CA SER A 77 25.91 5.38 -48.72
C SER A 77 24.83 5.70 -49.77
N ASN A 78 23.83 6.52 -49.41
CA ASN A 78 22.73 6.93 -50.29
C ASN A 78 22.94 8.31 -50.96
N ALA A 79 24.16 8.86 -50.95
CA ALA A 79 24.48 10.13 -51.61
C ALA A 79 25.25 9.90 -52.93
N VAL A 80 24.68 10.33 -54.06
CA VAL A 80 25.32 10.28 -55.40
C VAL A 80 26.22 11.51 -55.61
N PRO A 81 27.43 11.40 -56.19
CA PRO A 81 28.37 12.52 -56.33
C PRO A 81 28.54 13.03 -57.79
N LEU A 82 28.78 14.34 -57.95
CA LEU A 82 29.31 15.02 -59.16
C LEU A 82 30.16 16.25 -58.74
N PRO A 83 31.09 16.75 -59.57
CA PRO A 83 32.53 16.75 -59.28
C PRO A 83 33.13 18.09 -58.81
N ILE A 84 34.37 17.96 -58.35
CA ILE A 84 35.26 18.92 -57.69
C ILE A 84 35.73 20.02 -58.65
N ASP A 85 35.74 21.27 -58.18
CA ASP A 85 36.84 22.19 -58.43
C ASP A 85 37.00 23.20 -57.26
N GLU A 86 38.22 23.70 -57.15
CA GLU A 86 38.92 24.20 -55.95
C GLU A 86 38.46 25.54 -55.33
N ILE A 87 38.56 25.56 -53.98
CA ILE A 87 39.04 26.64 -53.10
C ILE A 87 38.41 28.04 -53.24
N LYS A 88 37.53 28.39 -52.26
CA LYS A 88 37.64 29.60 -51.40
C LYS A 88 36.46 29.76 -50.41
N THR A 89 36.79 29.74 -49.11
CA THR A 89 36.17 30.50 -47.99
C THR A 89 34.64 30.50 -47.83
N ASP A 90 34.14 29.63 -46.95
CA ASP A 90 32.74 29.56 -46.51
C ASP A 90 32.40 30.70 -45.51
N LYS A 91 31.81 31.79 -46.01
CA LYS A 91 31.04 32.78 -45.22
C LYS A 91 29.55 32.83 -45.61
N TYR A 92 29.08 31.85 -46.39
CA TYR A 92 27.73 31.80 -46.95
C TYR A 92 27.06 30.44 -46.70
N LYS A 93 26.84 30.08 -45.43
CA LYS A 93 25.89 29.01 -45.06
C LYS A 93 24.88 29.40 -43.97
N LYS A 94 24.87 30.67 -43.56
CA LYS A 94 23.91 31.19 -42.59
C LYS A 94 22.65 31.79 -43.24
N HIS A 95 22.72 32.20 -44.51
CA HIS A 95 21.61 32.89 -45.18
C HIS A 95 20.54 31.99 -45.82
N GLU A 96 20.81 30.71 -46.09
CA GLU A 96 19.81 29.80 -46.68
C GLU A 96 19.01 29.00 -45.63
N VAL A 97 19.58 28.74 -44.46
CA VAL A 97 18.86 28.11 -43.33
C VAL A 97 17.83 29.09 -42.75
N ASP A 98 18.22 30.36 -42.55
CA ASP A 98 17.31 31.42 -42.06
C ASP A 98 16.16 31.70 -43.07
N LYS A 99 16.40 31.52 -44.37
CA LYS A 99 15.37 31.70 -45.41
C LYS A 99 14.38 30.53 -45.46
N PHE A 100 14.81 29.30 -45.20
CA PHE A 100 13.91 28.15 -45.15
C PHE A 100 13.09 28.13 -43.85
N GLU A 101 13.69 28.55 -42.74
CA GLU A 101 13.04 28.65 -41.43
C GLU A 101 12.00 29.79 -41.40
N SER A 102 12.30 30.94 -42.02
CA SER A 102 11.31 32.03 -42.16
C SER A 102 10.13 31.66 -43.07
N ILE A 103 10.34 30.94 -44.18
CA ILE A 103 9.26 30.49 -45.06
C ILE A 103 8.36 29.45 -44.37
N LEU A 104 8.93 28.58 -43.53
CA LEU A 104 8.19 27.59 -42.77
C LEU A 104 7.37 28.23 -41.64
N LEU A 105 7.95 29.21 -40.93
CA LEU A 105 7.25 29.99 -39.90
C LEU A 105 6.11 30.80 -40.48
N GLN A 106 6.29 31.40 -41.66
CA GLN A 106 5.26 32.18 -42.35
C GLN A 106 4.12 31.29 -42.89
N LYS A 107 4.39 30.03 -43.27
CA LYS A 107 3.35 29.05 -43.58
C LYS A 107 2.56 28.60 -42.35
N ILE A 108 3.23 28.44 -41.21
CA ILE A 108 2.61 28.04 -39.95
C ILE A 108 1.75 29.18 -39.38
N GLU A 109 2.19 30.44 -39.47
CA GLU A 109 1.38 31.61 -39.07
C GLU A 109 0.12 31.77 -39.92
N ASN A 110 0.23 31.58 -41.25
CA ASN A 110 -0.93 31.65 -42.15
C ASN A 110 -1.96 30.52 -41.90
N GLU A 111 -1.53 29.32 -41.50
CA GLU A 111 -2.43 28.22 -41.10
C GLU A 111 -3.08 28.44 -39.72
N ILE A 112 -2.39 29.14 -38.81
CA ILE A 112 -2.92 29.51 -37.49
C ILE A 112 -3.93 30.65 -37.60
N ASP A 113 -3.71 31.63 -38.48
CA ASP A 113 -4.63 32.74 -38.71
C ASP A 113 -5.90 32.32 -39.47
N GLN A 114 -5.81 31.36 -40.39
CA GLN A 114 -6.99 30.74 -41.01
C GLN A 114 -7.84 29.89 -40.04
N ARG A 115 -7.23 29.39 -38.95
CA ARG A 115 -7.96 28.67 -37.88
C ARG A 115 -8.55 29.61 -36.83
N LYS A 116 -7.97 30.80 -36.64
CA LYS A 116 -8.49 31.83 -35.73
C LYS A 116 -9.63 32.67 -36.32
N SER A 117 -9.74 32.79 -37.65
CA SER A 117 -10.87 33.49 -38.29
C SER A 117 -12.17 32.67 -38.36
N LYS A 118 -12.14 31.38 -38.01
CA LYS A 118 -13.34 30.49 -38.02
C LYS A 118 -14.03 30.32 -36.66
N ASN A 119 -13.56 30.95 -35.58
CA ASN A 119 -14.18 30.83 -34.25
C ASN A 119 -14.22 32.17 -33.51
N ALA A 120 -15.09 33.09 -33.97
CA ALA A 120 -15.59 34.20 -33.16
C ALA A 120 -16.94 34.72 -33.69
N GLN A 121 -18.04 34.35 -33.00
CA GLN A 121 -19.33 35.04 -32.81
C GLN A 121 -20.57 34.11 -32.92
N LYS A 122 -21.37 34.12 -31.85
CA LYS A 122 -22.70 33.52 -31.58
C LYS A 122 -23.81 34.58 -31.89
N PRO A 123 -25.15 34.35 -31.85
CA PRO A 123 -25.94 33.17 -31.44
C PRO A 123 -27.27 32.84 -32.24
N THR A 124 -27.80 31.61 -32.00
CA THR A 124 -29.22 31.16 -31.84
C THR A 124 -30.30 31.35 -32.92
N HIS A 125 -30.86 30.23 -33.44
CA HIS A 125 -32.20 29.72 -33.07
C HIS A 125 -32.42 28.26 -33.56
N ASP A 126 -32.98 27.44 -32.66
CA ASP A 126 -33.76 26.21 -32.83
C ASP A 126 -33.24 25.05 -33.72
N THR A 127 -32.78 23.98 -33.07
CA THR A 127 -33.47 22.68 -33.12
C THR A 127 -33.03 21.87 -31.90
N ILE A 128 -34.01 21.59 -31.04
CA ILE A 128 -33.91 20.74 -29.85
C ILE A 128 -33.60 19.32 -30.31
N LEU A 129 -32.37 18.86 -30.09
CA LEU A 129 -32.04 17.44 -30.04
C LEU A 129 -31.59 17.13 -28.60
N SER A 130 -32.60 16.82 -27.79
CA SER A 130 -32.61 16.14 -26.50
C SER A 130 -31.25 15.93 -25.81
N THR A 131 -31.05 16.74 -24.78
CA THR A 131 -30.09 16.59 -23.67
C THR A 131 -30.23 15.26 -22.90
N GLU A 132 -31.23 14.43 -23.21
CA GLU A 132 -31.48 13.11 -22.63
C GLU A 132 -30.47 12.05 -23.12
N ALA A 133 -30.00 12.13 -24.36
CA ALA A 133 -29.12 11.10 -24.95
C ALA A 133 -27.69 11.08 -24.35
N ILE A 134 -27.21 12.20 -23.80
CA ILE A 134 -25.92 12.26 -23.11
C ILE A 134 -26.06 11.86 -21.64
N HIS A 135 -27.26 11.98 -21.07
CA HIS A 135 -27.52 11.56 -19.69
C HIS A 135 -27.79 10.05 -19.58
N GLU A 136 -28.35 9.41 -20.60
CA GLU A 136 -28.60 7.96 -20.66
C GLU A 136 -27.36 7.11 -20.95
N SER A 137 -26.33 7.64 -21.62
CA SER A 137 -25.11 6.85 -21.89
C SER A 137 -24.20 6.69 -20.66
N THR A 138 -24.46 7.41 -19.55
CA THR A 138 -23.61 7.40 -18.35
C THR A 138 -24.19 6.60 -17.18
N THR A 139 -25.34 5.94 -17.37
CA THR A 139 -25.84 4.85 -16.50
C THR A 139 -25.09 3.54 -16.74
N LEU A 140 -23.76 3.64 -16.92
CA LEU A 140 -22.86 2.55 -17.27
C LEU A 140 -22.73 1.56 -16.11
N ARG A 141 -23.50 0.47 -16.23
CA ARG A 141 -23.35 -0.85 -15.58
C ARG A 141 -22.63 -0.81 -14.21
N GLN A 142 -23.36 -0.43 -13.18
CA GLN A 142 -22.95 -0.64 -11.77
C GLN A 142 -23.04 -2.12 -11.36
N LYS A 143 -23.79 -2.91 -12.13
CA LYS A 143 -24.01 -4.33 -11.93
C LYS A 143 -23.85 -5.08 -13.26
N LEU A 144 -23.46 -6.34 -13.15
CA LEU A 144 -23.48 -7.30 -14.23
C LEU A 144 -24.93 -7.70 -14.60
N PRO A 145 -25.16 -8.35 -15.76
CA PRO A 145 -26.50 -8.78 -16.17
C PRO A 145 -27.20 -9.72 -15.20
N ASP A 146 -26.45 -10.48 -14.40
CA ASP A 146 -26.93 -11.37 -13.33
C ASP A 146 -27.27 -10.63 -12.03
N GLY A 147 -27.10 -9.30 -11.99
CA GLY A 147 -27.31 -8.47 -10.81
C GLY A 147 -26.11 -8.39 -9.85
N SER A 148 -25.03 -9.13 -10.12
CA SER A 148 -23.80 -9.08 -9.32
C SER A 148 -23.14 -7.69 -9.39
N PRO A 149 -22.53 -7.19 -8.30
CA PRO A 149 -21.90 -5.88 -8.31
C PRO A 149 -20.61 -5.88 -9.13
N ILE A 150 -20.32 -4.75 -9.79
CA ILE A 150 -19.00 -4.50 -10.37
C ILE A 150 -18.16 -3.72 -9.35
N ILE A 151 -17.00 -4.25 -9.00
CA ILE A 151 -16.10 -3.68 -7.99
C ILE A 151 -14.73 -3.46 -8.65
N ALA A 152 -14.41 -2.21 -8.98
CA ALA A 152 -13.15 -1.90 -9.64
C ALA A 152 -11.96 -2.14 -8.70
N ILE A 153 -10.84 -2.65 -9.23
CA ILE A 153 -9.57 -2.68 -8.51
C ILE A 153 -8.75 -1.48 -8.98
N LEU A 154 -8.42 -0.57 -8.07
CA LEU A 154 -7.50 0.53 -8.34
C LEU A 154 -6.14 0.22 -7.73
N VAL A 155 -5.16 -0.04 -8.60
CA VAL A 155 -3.77 -0.20 -8.22
C VAL A 155 -3.08 1.16 -8.28
N VAL A 156 -2.51 1.60 -7.16
CA VAL A 156 -1.74 2.86 -7.06
C VAL A 156 -0.25 2.52 -7.19
N SER A 157 0.39 2.99 -8.26
CA SER A 157 1.80 2.72 -8.57
C SER A 157 2.58 4.00 -8.88
N CYS A 158 3.91 3.93 -8.85
CA CYS A 158 4.80 5.06 -9.14
C CYS A 158 6.03 4.59 -9.91
N ASN A 159 7.11 4.29 -9.19
CA ASN A 159 8.44 4.04 -9.75
C ASN A 159 9.05 2.70 -9.32
N ARG A 160 8.22 1.75 -8.89
CA ARG A 160 8.66 0.39 -8.52
C ARG A 160 8.30 -0.58 -9.63
N ILE A 161 9.30 -1.22 -10.23
CA ILE A 161 9.08 -2.26 -11.25
C ILE A 161 8.45 -3.53 -10.65
N THR A 162 8.59 -3.72 -9.33
CA THR A 162 8.01 -4.81 -8.55
C THR A 162 6.48 -4.79 -8.47
N VAL A 163 5.84 -3.80 -9.11
CA VAL A 163 4.39 -3.78 -9.33
C VAL A 163 3.93 -5.03 -10.11
N ASP A 164 4.82 -5.64 -10.90
CA ASP A 164 4.58 -6.92 -11.57
C ASP A 164 4.10 -8.01 -10.61
N ARG A 165 4.74 -8.16 -9.44
CA ARG A 165 4.36 -9.12 -8.41
C ARG A 165 2.93 -8.91 -7.92
N CYS A 166 2.52 -7.66 -7.72
CA CYS A 166 1.16 -7.33 -7.31
C CYS A 166 0.15 -7.64 -8.42
N LEU A 167 0.45 -7.21 -9.65
CA LEU A 167 -0.41 -7.41 -10.82
C LEU A 167 -0.56 -8.88 -11.20
N ASP A 168 0.51 -9.67 -11.13
CA ASP A 168 0.50 -11.11 -11.38
C ASP A 168 -0.50 -11.81 -10.47
N GLN A 169 -0.48 -11.50 -9.17
CA GLN A 169 -1.40 -12.10 -8.21
C GLN A 169 -2.84 -11.64 -8.44
N LEU A 170 -3.05 -10.33 -8.64
CA LEU A 170 -4.36 -9.76 -8.92
C LEU A 170 -4.99 -10.41 -10.16
N ILE A 171 -4.24 -10.57 -11.25
CA ILE A 171 -4.75 -11.17 -12.49
C ILE A 171 -4.94 -12.68 -12.32
N LYS A 172 -3.99 -13.38 -11.70
CA LYS A 172 -4.06 -14.84 -11.49
C LYS A 172 -5.26 -15.26 -10.64
N LEU A 173 -5.58 -14.49 -9.60
CA LEU A 173 -6.66 -14.81 -8.66
C LEU A 173 -8.00 -14.19 -9.04
N ARG A 174 -8.06 -13.37 -10.10
CA ARG A 174 -9.29 -12.67 -10.51
C ARG A 174 -10.32 -13.65 -11.07
N PRO A 175 -11.54 -13.73 -10.48
CA PRO A 175 -12.57 -14.65 -10.95
C PRO A 175 -13.24 -14.19 -12.25
N SER A 176 -13.44 -12.88 -12.44
CA SER A 176 -14.04 -12.29 -13.65
C SER A 176 -13.43 -10.92 -13.94
N LYS A 177 -13.12 -10.66 -15.21
CA LYS A 177 -12.62 -9.35 -15.68
C LYS A 177 -13.70 -8.28 -15.63
N GLU A 178 -14.93 -8.67 -15.89
CA GLU A 178 -16.11 -7.82 -15.96
C GLU A 178 -16.55 -7.41 -14.55
N GLN A 179 -16.49 -8.34 -13.59
CA GLN A 179 -16.83 -8.08 -12.20
C GLN A 179 -15.74 -7.27 -11.48
N PHE A 180 -14.47 -7.56 -11.77
CA PHE A 180 -13.31 -6.92 -11.14
C PHE A 180 -12.37 -6.31 -12.19
N PRO A 181 -12.79 -5.21 -12.85
CA PRO A 181 -11.92 -4.51 -13.78
C PRO A 181 -10.75 -3.88 -13.02
N ILE A 182 -9.54 -4.07 -13.54
CA ILE A 182 -8.31 -3.55 -12.92
C ILE A 182 -7.91 -2.25 -13.61
N VAL A 183 -7.75 -1.18 -12.84
CA VAL A 183 -7.23 0.12 -13.26
C VAL A 183 -5.91 0.35 -12.54
N VAL A 184 -4.82 0.52 -13.28
CA VAL A 184 -3.51 0.88 -12.73
C VAL A 184 -3.29 2.36 -12.93
N SER A 185 -3.24 3.11 -11.84
CA SER A 185 -2.91 4.53 -11.83
C SER A 185 -1.45 4.71 -11.48
N GLN A 186 -0.65 5.13 -12.47
CA GLN A 186 0.78 5.36 -12.32
C GLN A 186 1.10 6.85 -12.13
N ASP A 187 1.87 7.19 -11.10
CA ASP A 187 2.53 8.50 -10.92
C ASP A 187 4.04 8.42 -11.26
N CYS A 188 4.76 9.52 -11.10
CA CYS A 188 6.23 9.61 -11.11
C CYS A 188 6.90 9.47 -12.49
N ASP A 189 6.13 9.36 -13.58
CA ASP A 189 6.61 9.25 -14.97
C ASP A 189 7.75 8.22 -15.17
N HIS A 190 7.75 7.16 -14.36
CA HIS A 190 8.81 6.19 -14.38
C HIS A 190 8.64 5.21 -15.55
N ARG A 191 9.42 5.41 -16.63
CA ARG A 191 9.31 4.65 -17.87
C ARG A 191 9.39 3.13 -17.68
N GLN A 192 10.32 2.64 -16.88
CA GLN A 192 10.49 1.19 -16.69
C GLN A 192 9.28 0.55 -16.00
N THR A 193 8.67 1.25 -15.02
CA THR A 193 7.41 0.81 -14.41
C THR A 193 6.26 0.87 -15.42
N ALA A 194 6.22 1.91 -16.27
CA ALA A 194 5.21 2.01 -17.32
C ALA A 194 5.31 0.84 -18.33
N ASP A 195 6.54 0.47 -18.72
CA ASP A 195 6.81 -0.64 -19.63
C ASP A 195 6.39 -1.98 -19.01
N VAL A 196 6.60 -2.17 -17.69
CA VAL A 196 6.11 -3.35 -16.96
C VAL A 196 4.58 -3.41 -16.97
N ILE A 197 3.90 -2.32 -16.63
CA ILE A 197 2.43 -2.27 -16.60
C ILE A 197 1.85 -2.50 -18.00
N ALA A 198 2.47 -1.97 -19.05
CA ALA A 198 2.01 -2.11 -20.43
C ALA A 198 2.01 -3.57 -20.94
N ARG A 199 2.88 -4.44 -20.40
CA ARG A 199 2.96 -5.86 -20.80
C ARG A 199 1.68 -6.65 -20.51
N TYR A 200 0.87 -6.21 -19.55
CA TYR A 200 -0.39 -6.86 -19.21
C TYR A 200 -1.51 -6.59 -20.22
N GLY A 201 -1.31 -5.66 -21.17
CA GLY A 201 -2.22 -5.41 -22.28
C GLY A 201 -3.68 -5.21 -21.85
N ASN A 202 -4.59 -5.98 -22.44
CA ASN A 202 -6.03 -5.88 -22.18
C ASN A 202 -6.50 -6.47 -20.84
N GLN A 203 -5.58 -6.91 -19.97
CA GLN A 203 -5.95 -7.40 -18.63
C GLN A 203 -6.33 -6.26 -17.68
N LEU A 204 -5.87 -5.04 -17.96
CA LEU A 204 -6.01 -3.86 -17.13
C LEU A 204 -6.12 -2.57 -17.96
N LEU A 205 -6.59 -1.50 -17.33
CA LEU A 205 -6.54 -0.14 -17.87
C LEU A 205 -5.40 0.62 -17.21
N HIS A 206 -4.40 1.05 -17.99
CA HIS A 206 -3.29 1.85 -17.49
C HIS A 206 -3.57 3.35 -17.69
N ILE A 207 -3.61 4.11 -16.60
CA ILE A 207 -3.77 5.57 -16.60
C ILE A 207 -2.58 6.23 -15.91
N LYS A 208 -2.17 7.41 -16.39
CA LYS A 208 -1.00 8.14 -15.87
C LYS A 208 -1.42 9.47 -15.27
N GLN A 209 -0.97 9.74 -14.05
CA GLN A 209 -1.19 11.01 -13.39
C GLN A 209 -0.51 12.11 -14.24
N PRO A 210 -1.25 13.14 -14.70
CA PRO A 210 -0.74 14.08 -15.68
C PRO A 210 0.11 15.22 -15.09
N ASP A 211 -0.08 15.56 -13.82
CA ASP A 211 0.63 16.63 -13.13
C ASP A 211 1.85 16.09 -12.35
N GLN A 212 2.98 16.08 -13.04
CA GLN A 212 4.29 15.72 -12.48
C GLN A 212 5.05 16.90 -11.87
N SER A 213 4.43 18.10 -11.84
CA SER A 213 5.08 19.30 -11.32
C SER A 213 5.44 19.17 -9.83
N ASP A 214 6.39 20.00 -9.41
CA ASP A 214 6.73 20.12 -8.00
C ASP A 214 5.58 20.75 -7.21
N ILE A 215 5.41 20.28 -5.98
CA ILE A 215 4.37 20.76 -5.06
C ILE A 215 5.01 21.80 -4.14
N GLU A 216 4.32 22.92 -3.95
CA GLU A 216 4.69 23.91 -2.94
C GLU A 216 4.52 23.30 -1.54
N ILE A 217 5.62 23.22 -0.80
CA ILE A 217 5.68 22.55 0.50
C ILE A 217 6.20 23.54 1.54
N PRO A 218 5.56 23.65 2.72
CA PRO A 218 6.04 24.47 3.82
C PRO A 218 7.52 24.16 4.15
N PRO A 219 8.35 25.17 4.47
CA PRO A 219 9.78 24.96 4.72
C PRO A 219 10.11 23.85 5.72
N LYS A 220 9.28 23.70 6.77
CA LYS A 220 9.44 22.69 7.83
C LYS A 220 9.13 21.25 7.37
N GLU A 221 8.45 21.09 6.24
CA GLU A 221 7.96 19.80 5.71
C GLU A 221 8.65 19.38 4.42
N LYS A 222 9.68 20.10 3.94
CA LYS A 222 10.37 19.78 2.69
C LYS A 222 10.83 18.32 2.58
N LYS A 223 11.25 17.71 3.69
CA LYS A 223 11.65 16.28 3.78
C LYS A 223 10.51 15.29 3.55
N PHE A 224 9.26 15.75 3.59
CA PHE A 224 8.05 14.94 3.45
C PHE A 224 7.34 15.13 2.10
N ARG A 225 8.05 15.67 1.09
CA ARG A 225 7.55 15.88 -0.28
C ARG A 225 6.80 14.69 -0.86
N GLY A 226 7.28 13.46 -0.61
CA GLY A 226 6.63 12.25 -1.09
C GLY A 226 5.18 12.12 -0.62
N TYR A 227 4.85 12.50 0.61
CA TYR A 227 3.48 12.43 1.14
C TYR A 227 2.52 13.41 0.45
N PHE A 228 3.02 14.56 -0.01
CA PHE A 228 2.24 15.51 -0.81
C PHE A 228 1.95 14.94 -2.21
N LYS A 229 2.95 14.33 -2.85
CA LYS A 229 2.77 13.66 -4.15
C LYS A 229 1.78 12.50 -4.05
N ILE A 230 1.91 11.66 -3.02
CA ILE A 230 0.96 10.57 -2.74
C ILE A 230 -0.47 11.11 -2.61
N ALA A 231 -0.68 12.15 -1.79
CA ALA A 231 -2.03 12.70 -1.60
C ALA A 231 -2.61 13.28 -2.92
N ARG A 232 -1.79 13.95 -3.73
CA ARG A 232 -2.19 14.42 -5.08
C ARG A 232 -2.56 13.25 -5.99
N HIS A 233 -1.76 12.19 -6.00
CA HIS A 233 -1.97 11.02 -6.85
C HIS A 233 -3.24 10.26 -6.47
N TYR A 234 -3.44 9.97 -5.18
CA TYR A 234 -4.66 9.35 -4.67
C TYR A 234 -5.92 10.14 -5.08
N LYS A 235 -5.89 11.48 -4.91
CA LYS A 235 -7.01 12.33 -5.31
C LYS A 235 -7.35 12.21 -6.79
N TRP A 236 -6.33 12.27 -7.63
CA TRP A 236 -6.51 12.16 -9.08
C TRP A 236 -7.02 10.77 -9.46
N ALA A 237 -6.40 9.71 -8.96
CA ALA A 237 -6.74 8.32 -9.27
C ALA A 237 -8.17 7.97 -8.86
N LEU A 238 -8.59 8.36 -7.65
CA LEU A 238 -9.95 8.15 -7.16
C LEU A 238 -10.99 8.93 -7.99
N ASN A 239 -10.67 10.16 -8.41
CA ASN A 239 -11.53 10.90 -9.34
C ASN A 239 -11.64 10.21 -10.72
N GLN A 240 -10.57 9.60 -11.23
CA GLN A 240 -10.66 8.83 -12.46
C GLN A 240 -11.62 7.65 -12.29
N VAL A 241 -11.50 6.88 -11.21
CA VAL A 241 -12.35 5.70 -10.97
C VAL A 241 -13.81 6.07 -10.73
N PHE A 242 -14.10 7.01 -9.85
CA PHE A 242 -15.46 7.30 -9.39
C PHE A 242 -16.21 8.35 -10.21
N VAL A 243 -15.49 9.30 -10.82
CA VAL A 243 -16.11 10.43 -11.57
C VAL A 243 -15.98 10.22 -13.08
N LYS A 244 -14.80 9.84 -13.58
CA LYS A 244 -14.59 9.67 -15.03
C LYS A 244 -15.07 8.30 -15.54
N LEU A 245 -14.71 7.22 -14.85
CA LEU A 245 -15.09 5.85 -15.23
C LEU A 245 -16.46 5.45 -14.66
N GLY A 246 -16.97 6.17 -13.67
CA GLY A 246 -18.34 6.01 -13.17
C GLY A 246 -18.59 4.79 -12.30
N TYR A 247 -17.54 4.11 -11.81
CA TYR A 247 -17.71 2.98 -10.90
C TYR A 247 -18.37 3.41 -9.58
N SER A 248 -19.23 2.55 -9.01
CA SER A 248 -19.88 2.81 -7.72
C SER A 248 -19.04 2.38 -6.52
N THR A 249 -18.11 1.45 -6.72
CA THR A 249 -17.31 0.83 -5.66
C THR A 249 -15.94 0.46 -6.21
N ALA A 250 -14.91 0.65 -5.39
CA ALA A 250 -13.56 0.26 -5.74
C ALA A 250 -12.80 -0.34 -4.55
N ILE A 251 -11.83 -1.22 -4.83
CA ILE A 251 -10.84 -1.73 -3.90
C ILE A 251 -9.50 -1.10 -4.26
N ILE A 252 -8.87 -0.43 -3.30
CA ILE A 252 -7.59 0.24 -3.44
C ILE A 252 -6.48 -0.69 -3.01
N VAL A 253 -5.49 -0.89 -3.88
CA VAL A 253 -4.31 -1.74 -3.65
C VAL A 253 -3.06 -0.94 -4.00
N GLU A 254 -2.08 -0.86 -3.09
CA GLU A 254 -0.78 -0.26 -3.41
C GLU A 254 0.13 -1.26 -4.14
N ASP A 255 1.05 -0.77 -4.96
CA ASP A 255 1.94 -1.59 -5.81
C ASP A 255 2.92 -2.52 -5.06
N ASP A 256 2.94 -2.46 -3.72
CA ASP A 256 3.80 -3.29 -2.86
C ASP A 256 3.05 -4.32 -2.00
N LEU A 257 1.80 -4.65 -2.36
CA LEU A 257 0.97 -5.62 -1.64
C LEU A 257 0.92 -6.98 -2.35
N ASP A 258 1.22 -8.04 -1.58
CA ASP A 258 0.74 -9.39 -1.85
C ASP A 258 -0.74 -9.49 -1.46
N ILE A 259 -1.52 -10.31 -2.18
CA ILE A 259 -2.92 -10.62 -1.87
C ILE A 259 -3.12 -12.11 -1.54
N ALA A 260 -4.12 -12.41 -0.71
CA ALA A 260 -4.49 -13.77 -0.33
C ALA A 260 -5.34 -14.48 -1.40
N PRO A 261 -5.39 -15.83 -1.42
CA PRO A 261 -6.19 -16.59 -2.38
C PRO A 261 -7.70 -16.26 -2.37
N ASP A 262 -8.23 -15.81 -1.23
CA ASP A 262 -9.63 -15.43 -1.05
C ASP A 262 -9.86 -13.91 -1.09
N PHE A 263 -8.91 -13.12 -1.61
CA PHE A 263 -9.00 -11.65 -1.63
C PHE A 263 -10.29 -11.14 -2.29
N TYR A 264 -10.61 -11.62 -3.50
CA TYR A 264 -11.83 -11.24 -4.22
C TYR A 264 -13.10 -11.76 -3.52
N GLU A 265 -13.05 -13.00 -3.03
CA GLU A 265 -14.15 -13.64 -2.30
C GLU A 265 -14.49 -12.86 -1.01
N TYR A 266 -13.47 -12.39 -0.29
CA TYR A 266 -13.62 -11.57 0.91
C TYR A 266 -14.33 -10.25 0.64
N PHE A 267 -13.89 -9.49 -0.36
CA PHE A 267 -14.53 -8.23 -0.71
C PHE A 267 -15.94 -8.43 -1.28
N LEU A 268 -16.15 -9.46 -2.09
CA LEU A 268 -17.47 -9.76 -2.63
C LEU A 268 -18.46 -10.17 -1.53
N GLY A 269 -18.05 -11.01 -0.58
CA GLY A 269 -18.89 -11.43 0.54
C GLY A 269 -19.20 -10.29 1.53
N THR A 270 -18.30 -9.33 1.69
CA THR A 270 -18.49 -8.18 2.60
C THR A 270 -19.10 -6.94 1.93
N TYR A 271 -19.14 -6.89 0.60
CA TYR A 271 -19.76 -5.80 -0.16
C TYR A 271 -21.19 -5.47 0.28
N PRO A 272 -22.11 -6.46 0.47
CA PRO A 272 -23.48 -6.17 0.92
C PRO A 272 -23.53 -5.48 2.28
N LEU A 273 -22.57 -5.71 3.18
CA LEU A 273 -22.50 -5.03 4.47
C LEU A 273 -22.13 -3.56 4.28
N LEU A 274 -21.10 -3.29 3.45
CA LEU A 274 -20.62 -1.93 3.22
C LEU A 274 -21.69 -1.02 2.60
N VAL A 275 -22.50 -1.54 1.67
CA VAL A 275 -23.51 -0.73 0.98
C VAL A 275 -24.82 -0.58 1.76
N ASN A 276 -25.12 -1.49 2.70
CA ASN A 276 -26.38 -1.48 3.45
C ASN A 276 -26.25 -0.95 4.90
N ASP A 277 -25.06 -1.00 5.51
CA ASP A 277 -24.82 -0.48 6.86
C ASP A 277 -24.11 0.88 6.79
N SER A 278 -24.85 1.97 6.96
CA SER A 278 -24.32 3.35 6.91
C SER A 278 -23.33 3.69 8.03
N SER A 279 -23.24 2.84 9.05
CA SER A 279 -22.21 2.96 10.09
C SER A 279 -20.87 2.35 9.66
N LEU A 280 -20.83 1.66 8.51
CA LEU A 280 -19.60 1.26 7.83
C LEU A 280 -19.21 2.31 6.78
N TRP A 281 -17.91 2.44 6.58
CA TRP A 281 -17.35 3.29 5.51
C TRP A 281 -16.23 2.63 4.73
N CYS A 282 -15.70 1.51 5.21
CA CYS A 282 -14.75 0.72 4.45
C CYS A 282 -14.76 -0.76 4.83
N VAL A 283 -14.19 -1.58 3.97
CA VAL A 283 -13.72 -2.93 4.30
C VAL A 283 -12.21 -2.94 4.05
N SER A 284 -11.41 -3.40 5.00
CA SER A 284 -9.96 -3.50 4.84
C SER A 284 -9.50 -4.94 4.95
N ALA A 285 -8.61 -5.35 4.06
CA ALA A 285 -7.94 -6.64 4.08
C ALA A 285 -6.86 -6.75 5.17
N TRP A 286 -6.62 -5.70 5.96
CA TRP A 286 -5.49 -5.61 6.87
C TRP A 286 -5.90 -5.72 8.34
N ASN A 287 -5.18 -6.56 9.09
CA ASN A 287 -5.16 -6.54 10.55
C ASN A 287 -3.84 -5.93 11.04
N ASP A 288 -3.89 -4.73 11.63
CA ASP A 288 -2.71 -4.04 12.18
C ASP A 288 -1.93 -4.89 13.21
N ASN A 289 -2.62 -5.73 13.98
CA ASN A 289 -2.01 -6.66 14.93
C ASN A 289 -1.96 -8.11 14.41
N GLY A 290 -2.06 -8.29 13.10
CA GLY A 290 -2.16 -9.59 12.41
C GLY A 290 -0.86 -10.40 12.33
N LYS A 291 0.03 -10.31 13.32
CA LYS A 291 1.31 -11.06 13.32
C LYS A 291 1.07 -12.53 13.66
N ALA A 292 1.96 -13.41 13.20
CA ALA A 292 1.98 -14.79 13.68
C ALA A 292 2.08 -14.84 15.21
N GLY A 293 1.29 -15.71 15.84
CA GLY A 293 1.14 -15.80 17.30
C GLY A 293 0.19 -14.77 17.93
N LEU A 294 -0.24 -13.75 17.17
CA LEU A 294 -1.24 -12.75 17.61
C LEU A 294 -2.62 -12.90 16.93
N VAL A 295 -2.75 -13.90 16.06
CA VAL A 295 -3.98 -14.27 15.36
C VAL A 295 -4.31 -15.73 15.60
N ASP A 296 -5.59 -16.05 15.55
CA ASP A 296 -6.07 -17.43 15.53
C ASP A 296 -6.00 -17.98 14.12
N GLU A 297 -4.97 -18.78 13.84
CA GLU A 297 -4.73 -19.37 12.52
C GLU A 297 -5.79 -20.40 12.12
N HIS A 298 -6.61 -20.88 13.08
CA HIS A 298 -7.72 -21.79 12.83
C HIS A 298 -9.04 -21.05 12.58
N ALA A 299 -9.06 -19.72 12.68
CA ALA A 299 -10.23 -18.89 12.43
C ALA A 299 -10.02 -17.89 11.27
N PRO A 300 -9.57 -18.32 10.07
CA PRO A 300 -9.38 -17.42 8.93
C PRO A 300 -10.70 -16.73 8.51
N TYR A 301 -11.84 -17.35 8.82
CA TYR A 301 -13.18 -16.86 8.50
C TYR A 301 -13.67 -15.73 9.42
N LEU A 302 -13.00 -15.50 10.55
CA LEU A 302 -13.47 -14.55 11.55
C LEU A 302 -13.16 -13.11 11.13
N LEU A 303 -14.19 -12.26 11.15
CA LEU A 303 -14.13 -10.84 10.84
C LEU A 303 -14.60 -9.99 12.02
N TYR A 304 -14.17 -8.73 12.03
CA TYR A 304 -14.42 -7.77 13.10
C TYR A 304 -14.80 -6.40 12.53
N ARG A 305 -15.46 -5.58 13.35
CA ARG A 305 -15.51 -4.13 13.17
C ARG A 305 -14.28 -3.48 13.80
N THR A 306 -13.81 -2.36 13.24
CA THR A 306 -12.70 -1.55 13.75
C THR A 306 -12.99 -0.07 13.52
N ASP A 307 -12.75 0.77 14.53
CA ASP A 307 -12.79 2.22 14.43
C ASP A 307 -11.49 2.79 13.85
N PHE A 308 -10.40 2.02 13.90
CA PHE A 308 -9.15 2.39 13.24
C PHE A 308 -9.24 2.09 11.75
N PHE A 309 -9.03 3.10 10.89
CA PHE A 309 -8.93 2.91 9.44
C PHE A 309 -7.56 2.29 9.07
N PRO A 310 -7.52 1.03 8.61
CA PRO A 310 -6.26 0.34 8.38
C PRO A 310 -5.65 0.64 7.00
N GLY A 311 -6.48 0.83 5.98
CA GLY A 311 -6.03 0.95 4.59
C GLY A 311 -5.55 -0.39 4.02
N LEU A 312 -4.38 -0.39 3.35
CA LEU A 312 -3.61 -1.58 2.93
C LEU A 312 -4.44 -2.69 2.26
N GLY A 313 -5.10 -2.36 1.14
CA GLY A 313 -6.11 -3.23 0.52
C GLY A 313 -7.48 -2.93 1.10
N TRP A 314 -8.18 -1.91 0.59
CA TRP A 314 -9.44 -1.47 1.20
C TRP A 314 -10.49 -1.06 0.18
N MET A 315 -11.74 -1.39 0.47
CA MET A 315 -12.91 -1.11 -0.37
C MET A 315 -13.67 0.11 0.13
N LEU A 316 -14.07 0.97 -0.80
CA LEU A 316 -14.90 2.15 -0.55
C LEU A 316 -15.98 2.35 -1.61
N THR A 317 -16.99 3.14 -1.26
CA THR A 317 -18.07 3.56 -2.17
C THR A 317 -17.80 4.91 -2.80
N ARG A 318 -18.46 5.17 -3.93
CA ARG A 318 -18.47 6.45 -4.62
C ARG A 318 -18.96 7.58 -3.72
N ASP A 319 -20.00 7.34 -2.93
CA ASP A 319 -20.57 8.38 -2.06
C ASP A 319 -19.59 8.82 -0.98
N LEU A 320 -18.84 7.87 -0.39
CA LEU A 320 -17.75 8.23 0.51
C LEU A 320 -16.67 9.04 -0.22
N TRP A 321 -16.28 8.64 -1.43
CA TRP A 321 -15.30 9.41 -2.18
C TRP A 321 -15.77 10.86 -2.43
N LEU A 322 -17.03 11.04 -2.85
CA LEU A 322 -17.60 12.38 -3.08
C LEU A 322 -17.65 13.21 -1.79
N GLU A 323 -17.89 12.60 -0.63
CA GLU A 323 -17.79 13.27 0.67
C GLU A 323 -16.35 13.75 0.96
N LEU A 324 -15.34 12.94 0.66
CA LEU A 324 -13.94 13.22 0.98
C LEU A 324 -13.26 14.14 -0.03
N ALA A 325 -13.61 14.05 -1.31
CA ALA A 325 -12.91 14.70 -2.43
C ALA A 325 -12.88 16.23 -2.31
N SER A 326 -13.96 16.84 -1.82
CA SER A 326 -14.11 18.29 -1.65
C SER A 326 -13.17 18.87 -0.59
N LYS A 327 -12.80 18.06 0.41
CA LYS A 327 -11.97 18.42 1.56
C LYS A 327 -10.64 17.65 1.60
N TRP A 328 -10.26 17.00 0.50
CA TRP A 328 -9.08 16.15 0.44
C TRP A 328 -7.80 16.92 0.84
N PRO A 329 -6.95 16.34 1.71
CA PRO A 329 -5.81 17.04 2.28
C PRO A 329 -4.67 17.18 1.26
N LYS A 330 -3.74 18.10 1.56
CA LYS A 330 -2.53 18.29 0.74
C LYS A 330 -1.49 17.18 0.93
N SER A 331 -1.50 16.47 2.06
CA SER A 331 -0.54 15.43 2.45
C SER A 331 -1.16 14.52 3.52
N TYR A 332 -0.46 13.43 3.88
CA TYR A 332 -0.83 12.52 4.98
C TYR A 332 -2.29 12.07 4.95
N TRP A 333 -2.76 11.67 3.76
CA TRP A 333 -4.18 11.40 3.51
C TRP A 333 -4.77 10.32 4.43
N ASP A 334 -3.96 9.33 4.81
CA ASP A 334 -4.36 8.21 5.65
C ASP A 334 -4.44 8.59 7.14
N ASP A 335 -3.57 9.48 7.62
CA ASP A 335 -3.71 10.04 8.97
C ASP A 335 -4.84 11.07 9.04
N TRP A 336 -5.05 11.85 7.97
CA TRP A 336 -6.19 12.76 7.84
C TRP A 336 -7.53 12.01 7.84
N ILE A 337 -7.66 10.92 7.08
CA ILE A 337 -8.93 10.19 7.02
C ILE A 337 -9.28 9.61 8.40
N ARG A 338 -8.30 9.22 9.22
CA ARG A 338 -8.49 8.72 10.60
C ARG A 338 -9.03 9.77 11.57
N GLN A 339 -8.99 11.06 11.23
CA GLN A 339 -9.52 12.13 12.08
C GLN A 339 -11.04 12.02 12.24
N PRO A 340 -11.59 12.40 13.41
CA PRO A 340 -13.02 12.24 13.69
C PRO A 340 -13.92 13.03 12.72
N GLU A 341 -13.46 14.14 12.16
CA GLU A 341 -14.18 14.98 11.20
C GLU A 341 -14.43 14.25 9.86
N GLN A 342 -13.56 13.31 9.51
CA GLN A 342 -13.69 12.45 8.33
C GLN A 342 -14.37 11.13 8.71
N ARG A 343 -13.88 10.46 9.75
CA ARG A 343 -14.39 9.15 10.19
C ARG A 343 -15.86 9.20 10.61
N LYS A 344 -16.31 10.28 11.26
CA LYS A 344 -17.70 10.49 11.72
C LYS A 344 -18.28 9.28 12.46
N ASN A 345 -17.47 8.67 13.35
CA ASN A 345 -17.84 7.48 14.13
C ASN A 345 -18.25 6.25 13.30
N ARG A 346 -17.86 6.19 12.02
CA ARG A 346 -18.01 4.99 11.18
C ARG A 346 -16.85 4.04 11.42
N ALA A 347 -17.11 2.75 11.20
CA ALA A 347 -16.17 1.67 11.37
C ALA A 347 -15.84 0.99 10.04
N CYS A 348 -14.72 0.29 9.97
CA CYS A 348 -14.43 -0.63 8.88
C CYS A 348 -14.62 -2.08 9.31
N ILE A 349 -14.85 -2.97 8.35
CA ILE A 349 -14.65 -4.40 8.56
C ILE A 349 -13.16 -4.72 8.38
N ARG A 350 -12.60 -5.56 9.25
CA ARG A 350 -11.24 -6.11 9.14
C ARG A 350 -11.24 -7.61 9.46
N PRO A 351 -10.31 -8.41 8.91
CA PRO A 351 -10.23 -9.83 9.19
C PRO A 351 -9.41 -10.17 10.44
N GLU A 352 -9.52 -11.41 10.92
CA GLU A 352 -8.57 -12.01 11.87
C GLU A 352 -7.19 -12.17 11.23
N ILE A 353 -7.13 -12.83 10.08
CA ILE A 353 -5.91 -13.03 9.28
C ILE A 353 -5.97 -12.12 8.05
N SER A 354 -4.93 -11.32 7.83
CA SER A 354 -4.90 -10.34 6.74
C SER A 354 -5.01 -11.01 5.37
N ARG A 355 -5.75 -10.36 4.46
CA ARG A 355 -5.88 -10.71 3.03
C ARG A 355 -4.86 -9.99 2.16
N THR A 356 -4.03 -9.16 2.77
CA THR A 356 -2.89 -8.49 2.15
C THR A 356 -1.66 -8.53 3.06
N ARG A 357 -0.48 -8.48 2.46
CA ARG A 357 0.81 -8.32 3.15
C ARG A 357 1.71 -7.43 2.31
N THR A 358 2.35 -6.44 2.91
CA THR A 358 3.31 -5.61 2.16
C THR A 358 4.67 -6.30 2.02
N PHE A 359 5.28 -6.17 0.84
CA PHE A 359 6.69 -6.50 0.58
C PHE A 359 7.55 -5.24 0.35
N GLY A 360 6.95 -4.05 0.47
CA GLY A 360 7.58 -2.76 0.21
C GLY A 360 8.52 -2.28 1.32
N LYS A 361 9.73 -2.85 1.39
CA LYS A 361 10.75 -2.39 2.36
C LYS A 361 11.21 -0.95 2.10
N LEU A 362 11.39 -0.59 0.84
CA LEU A 362 11.79 0.74 0.40
C LEU A 362 10.55 1.49 -0.12
N GLY A 363 10.31 2.67 0.45
CA GLY A 363 9.19 3.54 0.13
C GLY A 363 9.37 4.91 0.75
N VAL A 364 8.35 5.77 0.64
CA VAL A 364 8.40 7.18 1.09
C VAL A 364 8.68 7.33 2.59
N SER A 365 8.40 6.30 3.39
CA SER A 365 8.58 6.30 4.85
C SER A 365 9.96 5.80 5.34
N ASN A 366 10.91 5.50 4.44
CA ASN A 366 12.24 4.96 4.76
C ASN A 366 12.25 3.63 5.57
N GLY A 367 11.16 2.85 5.53
CA GLY A 367 11.16 1.44 5.98
C GLY A 367 11.19 1.18 7.50
N LEU A 368 11.29 2.21 8.35
CA LEU A 368 11.36 2.06 9.83
C LEU A 368 10.18 1.27 10.41
N PHE A 369 8.98 1.50 9.89
CA PHE A 369 7.76 0.83 10.35
C PHE A 369 7.59 -0.57 9.75
N PHE A 370 8.13 -0.77 8.54
CA PHE A 370 8.14 -2.06 7.85
C PHE A 370 8.93 -3.11 8.64
N GLU A 371 10.14 -2.75 9.08
CA GLU A 371 11.04 -3.67 9.79
C GLU A 371 10.55 -4.07 11.18
N LYS A 372 9.79 -3.20 11.85
CA LYS A 372 9.29 -3.45 13.22
C LYS A 372 7.93 -4.15 13.25
N HIS A 373 7.04 -3.84 12.31
CA HIS A 373 5.65 -4.29 12.36
C HIS A 373 5.19 -4.94 11.05
N LEU A 374 5.23 -4.21 9.93
CA LEU A 374 4.46 -4.58 8.73
C LEU A 374 4.91 -5.90 8.10
N LYS A 375 6.22 -6.20 8.09
CA LYS A 375 6.75 -7.43 7.47
C LYS A 375 6.32 -8.72 8.18
N TYR A 376 5.87 -8.61 9.44
CA TYR A 376 5.48 -9.76 10.27
C TYR A 376 3.99 -10.09 10.17
N ILE A 377 3.22 -9.29 9.45
CA ILE A 377 1.79 -9.55 9.26
C ILE A 377 1.61 -10.81 8.43
N LYS A 378 0.82 -11.74 8.96
CA LYS A 378 0.53 -13.02 8.33
C LYS A 378 -0.46 -12.81 7.19
N LEU A 379 -0.08 -13.29 6.01
CA LEU A 379 -0.97 -13.39 4.87
C LEU A 379 -1.80 -14.66 5.01
N ASN A 380 -3.11 -14.57 4.77
CA ASN A 380 -3.97 -15.73 4.72
C ASN A 380 -3.63 -16.62 3.51
N GLU A 381 -3.57 -17.93 3.73
CA GLU A 381 -3.32 -18.94 2.69
C GLU A 381 -4.50 -19.90 2.51
N GLN A 382 -5.53 -19.81 3.37
CA GLN A 382 -6.69 -20.69 3.36
C GLN A 382 -7.89 -20.00 2.71
N PHE A 383 -8.46 -20.59 1.66
CA PHE A 383 -9.63 -20.00 1.00
C PHE A 383 -10.88 -20.09 1.88
N VAL A 384 -11.53 -18.95 2.15
CA VAL A 384 -12.79 -18.88 2.91
C VAL A 384 -13.92 -18.41 1.98
N PRO A 385 -15.02 -19.17 1.83
CA PRO A 385 -16.13 -18.82 0.94
C PRO A 385 -17.09 -17.80 1.58
N PHE A 386 -16.63 -16.56 1.79
CA PHE A 386 -17.39 -15.50 2.46
C PHE A 386 -18.76 -15.20 1.84
N THR A 387 -18.92 -15.34 0.52
CA THR A 387 -20.20 -15.14 -0.19
C THR A 387 -21.26 -16.16 0.20
N LYS A 388 -20.85 -17.31 0.76
CA LYS A 388 -21.73 -18.38 1.23
C LYS A 388 -21.98 -18.31 2.75
N MET A 389 -21.36 -17.38 3.44
CA MET A 389 -21.46 -17.26 4.90
C MET A 389 -22.54 -16.26 5.30
N ASN A 390 -23.15 -16.49 6.47
CA ASN A 390 -23.97 -15.47 7.11
C ASN A 390 -23.06 -14.48 7.86
N LEU A 391 -22.88 -13.29 7.30
CA LEU A 391 -22.08 -12.22 7.88
C LEU A 391 -22.93 -11.17 8.62
N SER A 392 -24.23 -11.43 8.87
CA SER A 392 -25.14 -10.48 9.53
C SER A 392 -24.72 -10.10 10.96
N TYR A 393 -23.88 -10.94 11.59
CA TYR A 393 -23.30 -10.65 12.91
C TYR A 393 -22.41 -9.39 12.90
N LEU A 394 -21.96 -8.93 11.74
CA LEU A 394 -21.15 -7.70 11.58
C LEU A 394 -21.99 -6.42 11.44
N LEU A 395 -23.31 -6.53 11.25
CA LEU A 395 -24.20 -5.37 11.27
C LEU A 395 -24.12 -4.72 12.65
N LYS A 396 -24.02 -3.39 12.70
CA LYS A 396 -23.67 -2.66 13.92
C LYS A 396 -24.52 -3.07 15.14
N ASP A 397 -25.84 -3.15 15.00
CA ASP A 397 -26.72 -3.42 16.14
C ASP A 397 -26.54 -4.85 16.68
N ASN A 398 -26.27 -5.82 15.80
CA ASN A 398 -25.93 -7.18 16.20
C ASN A 398 -24.53 -7.22 16.85
N TYR A 399 -23.56 -6.56 16.21
CA TYR A 399 -22.17 -6.61 16.60
C TYR A 399 -21.94 -5.92 17.94
N ASP A 400 -22.49 -4.73 18.16
CA ASP A 400 -22.29 -3.96 19.40
C ASP A 400 -22.76 -4.74 20.63
N ILE A 401 -23.96 -5.33 20.55
CA ILE A 401 -24.53 -6.10 21.66
C ILE A 401 -23.67 -7.34 21.94
N ALA A 402 -23.38 -8.15 20.91
CA ALA A 402 -22.62 -9.37 21.06
C ALA A 402 -21.18 -9.11 21.52
N PHE A 403 -20.50 -8.12 20.92
CA PHE A 403 -19.11 -7.78 21.21
C PHE A 403 -18.94 -7.22 22.62
N VAL A 404 -19.80 -6.29 23.06
CA VAL A 404 -19.73 -5.73 24.42
C VAL A 404 -19.96 -6.83 25.45
N ASN A 405 -20.97 -7.69 25.25
CA ASN A 405 -21.22 -8.81 26.16
C ASN A 405 -20.01 -9.75 26.21
N GLN A 406 -19.49 -10.18 25.06
CA GLN A 406 -18.31 -11.05 24.99
C GLN A 406 -17.10 -10.45 25.72
N VAL A 407 -16.79 -9.17 25.47
CA VAL A 407 -15.63 -8.49 26.07
C VAL A 407 -15.79 -8.33 27.57
N TYR A 408 -16.92 -7.78 28.02
CA TYR A 408 -17.08 -7.36 29.42
C TYR A 408 -17.53 -8.48 30.36
N GLN A 409 -18.03 -9.60 29.84
CA GLN A 409 -18.26 -10.83 30.61
C GLN A 409 -17.02 -11.76 30.64
N SER A 410 -15.99 -11.48 29.82
CA SER A 410 -14.74 -12.24 29.85
C SER A 410 -14.01 -12.08 31.20
N THR A 411 -13.34 -13.15 31.64
CA THR A 411 -12.57 -13.16 32.89
C THR A 411 -11.46 -12.12 32.84
N VAL A 412 -11.35 -11.30 33.89
CA VAL A 412 -10.28 -10.30 34.02
C VAL A 412 -9.00 -10.98 34.43
N VAL A 413 -7.91 -10.73 33.70
CA VAL A 413 -6.58 -11.26 34.00
C VAL A 413 -5.52 -10.16 33.88
N SER A 414 -4.38 -10.37 34.53
CA SER A 414 -3.16 -9.61 34.33
C SER A 414 -2.33 -10.15 33.17
N TYR A 415 -1.37 -9.35 32.69
CA TYR A 415 -0.37 -9.82 31.72
C TYR A 415 0.47 -10.99 32.28
N SER A 416 0.77 -11.00 33.58
CA SER A 416 1.56 -12.07 34.20
C SER A 416 0.83 -13.42 34.15
N GLU A 417 -0.46 -13.42 34.49
CA GLU A 417 -1.32 -14.61 34.39
C GLU A 417 -1.42 -15.08 32.94
N LEU A 418 -1.65 -14.17 31.99
CA LEU A 418 -1.69 -14.50 30.57
C LEU A 418 -0.38 -15.10 30.06
N LYS A 419 0.77 -14.54 30.44
CA LYS A 419 2.09 -15.02 30.03
C LYS A 419 2.42 -16.39 30.62
N SER A 420 2.07 -16.62 31.89
CA SER A 420 2.31 -17.89 32.57
C SER A 420 1.41 -19.02 32.07
N GLY A 421 0.27 -18.70 31.44
CA GLY A 421 -0.71 -19.68 31.00
C GLY A 421 -1.57 -20.26 32.13
N ASN A 422 -1.39 -19.78 33.37
CA ASN A 422 -2.10 -20.25 34.57
C ASN A 422 -3.52 -19.66 34.66
N ILE A 423 -4.32 -19.79 33.60
CA ILE A 423 -5.70 -19.30 33.53
C ILE A 423 -6.64 -20.50 33.47
N VAL A 424 -7.27 -20.80 34.60
CA VAL A 424 -8.24 -21.91 34.72
C VAL A 424 -9.57 -21.59 34.03
N ALA A 425 -9.97 -20.32 34.03
CA ALA A 425 -11.25 -19.91 33.43
C ALA A 425 -11.31 -20.30 31.94
N PRO A 426 -12.45 -20.85 31.45
CA PRO A 426 -12.61 -21.18 30.04
C PRO A 426 -12.79 -19.90 29.19
N GLY A 427 -12.57 -20.02 27.89
CA GLY A 427 -12.90 -18.97 26.92
C GLY A 427 -11.98 -17.76 26.91
N SER A 428 -12.51 -16.65 26.40
CA SER A 428 -11.77 -15.39 26.24
C SER A 428 -11.51 -14.70 27.57
N VAL A 429 -10.45 -13.91 27.60
CA VAL A 429 -10.04 -13.11 28.77
C VAL A 429 -9.92 -11.64 28.41
N ARG A 430 -9.98 -10.79 29.43
CA ARG A 430 -9.86 -9.34 29.29
C ARG A 430 -8.75 -8.79 30.17
N ILE A 431 -7.90 -7.95 29.60
CA ILE A 431 -6.94 -7.13 30.33
C ILE A 431 -7.46 -5.69 30.33
N PRO A 432 -7.85 -5.11 31.48
CA PRO A 432 -8.32 -3.73 31.52
C PRO A 432 -7.15 -2.75 31.40
N TYR A 433 -7.41 -1.60 30.76
CA TYR A 433 -6.55 -0.42 30.83
C TYR A 433 -7.37 0.82 31.17
N TYR A 434 -6.76 1.79 31.86
CA TYR A 434 -7.45 2.99 32.35
C TYR A 434 -6.82 4.29 31.87
N THR A 435 -5.53 4.24 31.49
CA THR A 435 -4.77 5.40 31.04
C THR A 435 -3.99 5.09 29.77
N ARG A 436 -3.66 6.14 29.01
CA ARG A 436 -2.79 6.04 27.83
C ARG A 436 -1.49 5.29 28.14
N GLN A 437 -0.88 5.57 29.29
CA GLN A 437 0.39 4.94 29.68
C GLN A 437 0.21 3.45 29.99
N SER A 438 -0.87 3.07 30.70
CA SER A 438 -1.18 1.67 30.96
C SER A 438 -1.43 0.88 29.67
N PHE A 439 -2.14 1.49 28.71
CA PHE A 439 -2.33 0.89 27.39
C PHE A 439 -0.99 0.66 26.70
N LYS A 440 -0.16 1.70 26.55
CA LYS A 440 1.15 1.63 25.87
C LYS A 440 2.09 0.63 26.52
N ASN A 441 2.11 0.53 27.84
CA ASN A 441 2.94 -0.44 28.55
C ASN A 441 2.48 -1.88 28.26
N THR A 442 1.17 -2.12 28.37
CA THR A 442 0.59 -3.45 28.14
C THR A 442 0.74 -3.90 26.68
N THR A 443 0.51 -3.03 25.69
CA THR A 443 0.69 -3.39 24.27
C THR A 443 2.14 -3.72 23.94
N LYS A 444 3.11 -2.97 24.48
CA LYS A 444 4.54 -3.28 24.34
C LYS A 444 4.90 -4.65 24.88
N LEU A 445 4.39 -5.00 26.06
CA LEU A 445 4.61 -6.33 26.67
C LEU A 445 4.04 -7.46 25.81
N LEU A 446 2.92 -7.20 25.14
CA LEU A 446 2.23 -8.17 24.28
C LEU A 446 2.72 -8.17 22.82
N GLY A 447 3.64 -7.26 22.43
CA GLY A 447 4.10 -7.13 21.05
C GLY A 447 3.07 -6.53 20.07
N LEU A 448 2.00 -5.94 20.61
CA LEU A 448 0.98 -5.20 19.86
C LEU A 448 1.49 -3.82 19.45
N MET A 449 0.78 -3.20 18.51
CA MET A 449 1.02 -1.80 18.18
C MET A 449 0.52 -0.87 19.29
N ASP A 450 1.33 0.11 19.67
CA ASP A 450 1.10 0.99 20.83
C ASP A 450 0.80 2.45 20.44
N ASP A 451 0.77 2.75 19.14
CA ASP A 451 0.44 4.07 18.62
C ASP A 451 -1.06 4.30 18.55
N PHE A 452 -1.44 5.58 18.66
CA PHE A 452 -2.80 6.05 18.47
C PHE A 452 -2.87 6.97 17.26
N ARG A 453 -4.04 7.02 16.63
CA ARG A 453 -4.40 8.04 15.65
C ARG A 453 -5.71 8.68 16.07
N SER A 454 -5.67 9.96 16.43
CA SER A 454 -6.82 10.70 16.95
C SER A 454 -7.50 9.99 18.13
N GLY A 455 -6.69 9.44 19.05
CA GLY A 455 -7.14 8.66 20.20
C GLY A 455 -7.53 7.21 19.93
N VAL A 456 -7.58 6.77 18.66
CA VAL A 456 -7.98 5.41 18.28
C VAL A 456 -6.77 4.49 18.23
N PRO A 457 -6.75 3.37 18.98
CA PRO A 457 -5.68 2.37 18.89
C PRO A 457 -5.85 1.48 17.65
N ARG A 458 -4.74 0.94 17.15
CA ARG A 458 -4.68 -0.01 16.04
C ARG A 458 -5.60 -1.22 16.27
N SER A 459 -6.39 -1.59 15.26
CA SER A 459 -7.43 -2.64 15.33
C SER A 459 -8.53 -2.42 16.39
N GLY A 460 -8.58 -1.24 17.01
CA GLY A 460 -9.49 -0.95 18.11
C GLY A 460 -10.94 -0.79 17.64
N TYR A 461 -11.88 -1.30 18.44
CA TYR A 461 -13.31 -1.01 18.32
C TYR A 461 -13.86 -0.67 19.69
N ARG A 462 -14.43 0.53 19.85
CA ARG A 462 -14.85 1.06 21.16
C ARG A 462 -13.72 1.04 22.20
N GLY A 463 -12.51 1.33 21.74
CA GLY A 463 -11.26 1.24 22.52
C GLY A 463 -10.73 -0.19 22.74
N VAL A 464 -11.49 -1.24 22.45
CA VAL A 464 -11.06 -2.63 22.67
C VAL A 464 -10.15 -3.11 21.55
N VAL A 465 -8.94 -3.56 21.87
CA VAL A 465 -8.05 -4.27 20.95
C VAL A 465 -8.20 -5.77 21.20
N THR A 466 -8.72 -6.49 20.21
CA THR A 466 -8.93 -7.94 20.27
C THR A 466 -7.87 -8.67 19.47
N PHE A 467 -7.18 -9.61 20.10
CA PHE A 467 -6.06 -10.37 19.53
C PHE A 467 -6.06 -11.80 20.09
N PHE A 468 -5.20 -12.65 19.54
CA PHE A 468 -4.97 -14.00 20.04
C PHE A 468 -3.63 -14.07 20.75
N TYR A 469 -3.49 -14.91 21.77
CA TYR A 469 -2.23 -15.07 22.50
C TYR A 469 -2.19 -16.45 23.13
N ASN A 470 -1.15 -17.24 22.81
CA ASN A 470 -0.95 -18.59 23.35
C ASN A 470 -2.21 -19.47 23.33
N GLY A 471 -2.90 -19.54 22.19
CA GLY A 471 -4.09 -20.39 22.04
C GLY A 471 -5.38 -19.80 22.61
N ARG A 472 -5.38 -18.53 23.05
CA ARG A 472 -6.53 -17.90 23.70
C ARG A 472 -6.85 -16.52 23.14
N ARG A 473 -8.15 -16.23 23.02
CA ARG A 473 -8.67 -14.90 22.66
C ARG A 473 -8.52 -13.93 23.83
N VAL A 474 -7.93 -12.77 23.57
CA VAL A 474 -7.68 -11.73 24.56
C VAL A 474 -8.25 -10.39 24.09
N HIS A 475 -8.87 -9.67 25.03
CA HIS A 475 -9.38 -8.32 24.84
C HIS A 475 -8.61 -7.34 25.73
N LEU A 476 -7.81 -6.45 25.14
CA LEU A 476 -7.26 -5.29 25.85
C LEU A 476 -8.31 -4.18 25.78
N ALA A 477 -8.98 -3.90 26.89
CA ALA A 477 -10.22 -3.12 26.88
C ALA A 477 -10.21 -1.96 27.89
N PRO A 478 -10.85 -0.82 27.57
CA PRO A 478 -11.09 0.23 28.54
C PRO A 478 -12.16 -0.20 29.55
N SER A 479 -12.45 0.66 30.52
CA SER A 479 -13.59 0.49 31.43
C SER A 479 -14.93 0.35 30.67
N ALA A 480 -15.91 -0.35 31.26
CA ALA A 480 -17.23 -0.58 30.65
C ALA A 480 -18.04 0.71 30.43
N ASN A 481 -17.71 1.79 31.15
CA ASN A 481 -18.29 3.12 30.95
C ASN A 481 -17.59 3.97 29.88
N TRP A 482 -16.80 3.35 28.99
CA TRP A 482 -16.16 4.04 27.87
C TRP A 482 -17.21 4.75 26.99
N SER A 483 -17.01 6.04 26.74
CA SER A 483 -17.97 6.90 26.03
C SER A 483 -17.43 7.55 24.76
N GLY A 484 -16.15 7.33 24.43
CA GLY A 484 -15.53 7.90 23.24
C GLY A 484 -14.01 7.90 23.27
N TYR A 485 -13.41 8.27 22.14
CA TYR A 485 -11.97 8.41 22.01
C TYR A 485 -11.49 9.78 22.50
N ASP A 486 -10.42 9.79 23.28
CA ASP A 486 -9.72 11.01 23.68
C ASP A 486 -8.66 11.34 22.63
N ILE A 487 -8.90 12.40 21.84
CA ILE A 487 -8.02 12.82 20.76
C ILE A 487 -6.63 13.27 21.23
N THR A 488 -6.45 13.54 22.52
CA THR A 488 -5.14 13.88 23.10
C THR A 488 -4.23 12.65 23.26
N TRP A 489 -4.77 11.45 23.07
CA TRP A 489 -3.97 10.22 23.03
C TRP A 489 -3.31 10.09 21.66
N SER A 490 -2.04 10.50 21.60
CA SER A 490 -1.11 10.34 20.48
C SER A 490 -0.04 9.30 20.74
#